data_AF-A0ABD5N1N1-F1
#
_entry.id   AF-A0ABD5N1N1-F1
#
_cell.length_a   1.000
_cell.length_b   1.000
_cell.length_c   1.000
_cell.angle_alpha   90.00
_cell.angle_beta   90.00
_cell.angle_gamma   90.00
#
_symmetry.space_group_name_H-M   'P 1'
#
loop_
_entity.id
_entity.type
_entity.pdbx_description
1 polymer ?
#
loop_
_entity_poly.entity_id
_entity_poly.type
_entity_poly.pdbx_seq_one_letter_code
_entity_poly.pdbx_strand_id
1 'polypeptide(L)'
;MSKSHGDTSDSQPIRKRVFDLWIKDCHITAKKACNSLKLNYGEHGKYLNNLLSEFRSNPSIGLALKAHSLHKRVFVWENVPRNLLFDYLGTEEFHSGLDWNATSNRNGMLVFKGELGSVHWYKGGLVRLYMKGAVMLAQVKELFCKAFWWFSVEELNKYLDVPLREVERHWVFDIGAPVTPFTINNFMQSHGLQIFVDKSHPNAVEVEETVPFWVYRLQEAINSLTRKIEAGRKDSSRLEKE
;
A
#
# COMPACT_ATOMS: atom_id res chain seq x y z
N MET A 1 14.44 60.37 -26.60
CA MET A 1 14.97 58.99 -26.53
C MET A 1 14.93 58.54 -25.08
N SER A 2 13.86 57.84 -24.74
CA SER A 2 13.56 57.22 -23.45
C SER A 2 14.33 55.91 -23.30
N LYS A 3 14.90 55.66 -22.13
CA LYS A 3 15.25 54.30 -21.67
C LYS A 3 14.67 54.08 -20.28
N SER A 4 13.53 53.38 -20.27
CA SER A 4 12.96 52.72 -19.10
C SER A 4 13.84 51.52 -18.73
N HIS A 5 14.13 51.34 -17.45
CA HIS A 5 14.53 50.04 -16.91
C HIS A 5 13.27 49.39 -16.36
N GLY A 6 12.88 48.29 -16.99
CA GLY A 6 11.70 47.51 -16.64
C GLY A 6 11.97 46.72 -15.36
N ASP A 7 11.36 47.16 -14.27
CA ASP A 7 11.19 46.36 -13.07
C ASP A 7 10.15 45.26 -13.36
N THR A 8 10.61 44.03 -13.32
CA THR A 8 9.79 42.85 -13.56
C THR A 8 8.93 42.59 -12.32
N SER A 9 7.68 43.01 -12.41
CA SER A 9 6.60 42.77 -11.45
C SER A 9 6.33 41.26 -11.33
N ASP A 10 7.08 40.59 -10.46
CA ASP A 10 6.82 39.23 -10.02
C ASP A 10 5.87 39.30 -8.81
N SER A 11 4.62 39.67 -9.07
CA SER A 11 3.66 40.17 -8.07
C SER A 11 2.94 39.07 -7.28
N GLN A 12 3.64 37.98 -6.95
CA GLN A 12 3.09 37.07 -5.95
C GLN A 12 3.17 37.70 -4.55
N PRO A 13 2.05 37.74 -3.79
CA PRO A 13 2.05 38.32 -2.45
C PRO A 13 3.11 37.66 -1.56
N ILE A 14 3.80 38.45 -0.73
CA ILE A 14 4.82 37.95 0.21
C ILE A 14 4.29 36.75 1.00
N ARG A 15 3.03 36.81 1.46
CA ARG A 15 2.34 35.70 2.13
C ARG A 15 2.39 34.39 1.34
N LYS A 16 2.05 34.42 0.05
CA LYS A 16 2.04 33.22 -0.80
C LYS A 16 3.46 32.65 -0.95
N ARG A 17 4.44 33.51 -1.27
CA ARG A 17 5.84 33.11 -1.40
C ARG A 17 6.42 32.48 -0.13
N VAL A 18 6.04 33.03 1.03
CA VAL A 18 6.46 32.51 2.34
C VAL A 18 5.78 31.17 2.65
N PHE A 19 4.48 31.03 2.37
CA PHE A 19 3.77 29.76 2.56
C PHE A 19 4.29 28.67 1.62
N ASP A 20 4.53 28.99 0.35
CA ASP A 20 5.13 28.06 -0.62
C ASP A 20 6.54 27.61 -0.18
N LEU A 21 7.28 28.49 0.51
CA LEU A 21 8.59 28.16 1.08
C LEU A 21 8.46 27.20 2.28
N TRP A 22 7.48 27.42 3.17
CA TRP A 22 7.26 26.53 4.33
C TRP A 22 6.55 25.23 4.01
N ILE A 23 5.75 25.16 2.94
CA ILE A 23 5.23 23.89 2.41
C ILE A 23 6.39 23.00 1.96
N LYS A 24 7.44 23.60 1.36
CA LYS A 24 8.65 22.89 0.94
C LYS A 24 9.53 22.48 2.13
N ASP A 25 9.65 23.34 3.14
CA ASP A 25 10.38 23.03 4.38
C ASP A 25 9.75 23.76 5.58
N CYS A 26 9.00 23.01 6.39
CA CYS A 26 8.25 23.53 7.53
C CYS A 26 9.15 23.88 8.73
N HIS A 27 10.44 23.56 8.69
CA HIS A 27 11.41 23.87 9.73
C HIS A 27 12.13 25.21 9.52
N ILE A 28 11.93 25.88 8.38
CA ILE A 28 12.52 27.20 8.10
C ILE A 28 11.96 28.24 9.08
N THR A 29 12.87 28.91 9.80
CA THR A 29 12.51 30.03 10.69
C THR A 29 12.17 31.29 9.89
N ALA A 30 11.39 32.21 10.48
CA ALA A 30 11.07 33.50 9.84
C ALA A 30 12.32 34.27 9.39
N LYS A 31 13.41 34.21 10.17
CA LYS A 31 14.71 34.82 9.81
C LYS A 31 15.32 34.20 8.55
N LYS A 32 15.33 32.86 8.46
CA LYS A 32 15.82 32.16 7.27
C LYS A 32 14.91 32.42 6.06
N ALA A 33 13.60 32.45 6.25
CA ALA A 33 12.65 32.79 5.19
C ALA A 33 12.85 34.22 4.65
N CYS A 34 13.10 35.21 5.51
CA CYS A 34 13.50 36.57 5.09
C CYS A 34 14.75 36.52 4.18
N ASN A 35 15.80 35.80 4.61
CA ASN A 35 17.02 35.67 3.82
C ASN A 35 16.77 35.00 2.46
N SER A 36 16.00 33.91 2.43
CA SER A 36 15.66 33.19 1.19
C SER A 36 14.84 34.04 0.21
N LEU A 37 13.98 34.93 0.72
CA LEU A 37 13.13 35.81 -0.09
C LEU A 37 13.74 37.18 -0.36
N LYS A 38 14.99 37.43 0.09
CA LYS A 38 15.69 38.72 0.03
C LYS A 38 14.92 39.86 0.70
N LEU A 39 14.25 39.57 1.81
CA LEU A 39 13.52 40.55 2.63
C LEU A 39 14.37 40.98 3.83
N ASN A 40 14.27 42.26 4.21
CA ASN A 40 14.89 42.76 5.42
C ASN A 40 14.16 42.20 6.66
N TYR A 41 14.88 41.47 7.52
CA TYR A 41 14.31 40.87 8.73
C TYR A 41 13.88 41.90 9.79
N GLY A 42 14.57 43.04 9.89
CA GLY A 42 14.19 44.09 10.83
C GLY A 42 12.80 44.66 10.51
N GLU A 43 12.50 44.81 9.23
CA GLU A 43 11.22 45.34 8.75
C GLU A 43 10.12 44.26 8.70
N HIS A 44 10.44 43.07 8.19
CA HIS A 44 9.46 42.04 7.87
C HIS A 44 9.36 40.91 8.92
N GLY A 45 10.29 40.86 9.87
CA GLY A 45 10.42 39.74 10.81
C GLY A 45 9.18 39.52 11.67
N LYS A 46 8.54 40.59 12.17
CA LYS A 46 7.29 40.49 12.95
C LYS A 46 6.15 39.93 12.09
N TYR A 47 6.01 40.42 10.86
CA TYR A 47 4.99 39.94 9.93
C TYR A 47 5.19 38.46 9.58
N LEU A 48 6.41 38.04 9.26
CA LEU A 48 6.70 36.63 8.97
C LEU A 48 6.55 35.73 10.20
N ASN A 49 6.86 36.18 11.42
CA ASN A 49 6.59 35.38 12.62
C ASN A 49 5.08 35.17 12.85
N ASN A 50 4.25 36.19 12.58
CA ASN A 50 2.79 36.04 12.63
C ASN A 50 2.30 35.05 11.57
N LEU A 51 2.80 35.16 10.32
CA LEU A 51 2.50 34.20 9.26
C LEU A 51 2.98 32.79 9.59
N LEU A 52 4.11 32.63 10.28
CA LEU A 52 4.63 31.32 10.69
C LEU A 52 3.73 30.69 11.76
N SER A 53 3.26 31.50 12.70
CA SER A 53 2.27 31.07 13.68
C SER A 53 0.97 30.66 12.99
N GLU A 54 0.48 31.47 12.05
CA GLU A 54 -0.71 31.18 11.25
C GLU A 54 -0.53 29.87 10.47
N PHE A 55 0.59 29.72 9.76
CA PHE A 55 0.96 28.51 9.02
C PHE A 55 0.92 27.28 9.93
N ARG A 56 1.58 27.32 11.09
CA ARG A 56 1.59 26.18 12.03
C ARG A 56 0.24 25.91 12.67
N SER A 57 -0.60 26.94 12.81
CA SER A 57 -1.96 26.80 13.30
C SER A 57 -2.97 26.40 12.22
N ASN A 58 -2.56 26.41 10.94
CA ASN A 58 -3.46 26.10 9.86
C ASN A 58 -3.80 24.61 9.93
N PRO A 59 -5.08 24.25 10.10
CA PRO A 59 -5.49 22.86 10.26
C PRO A 59 -5.08 21.99 9.06
N SER A 60 -4.82 22.57 7.88
CA SER A 60 -4.32 21.87 6.70
C SER A 60 -2.94 21.20 6.90
N ILE A 61 -2.11 21.72 7.81
CA ILE A 61 -0.86 21.10 8.23
C ILE A 61 -1.20 20.13 9.37
N GLY A 62 -1.25 18.85 9.02
CA GLY A 62 -1.76 17.80 9.90
C GLY A 62 -3.13 17.25 9.51
N LEU A 63 -3.75 17.72 8.41
CA LEU A 63 -4.88 16.98 7.82
C LEU A 63 -4.41 15.61 7.37
N ALA A 64 -5.26 14.61 7.57
CA ALA A 64 -5.03 13.27 7.07
C ALA A 64 -4.78 13.32 5.56
N LEU A 65 -3.54 12.99 5.15
CA LEU A 65 -3.23 12.80 3.74
C LEU A 65 -4.09 11.64 3.24
N LYS A 66 -4.78 11.86 2.12
CA LYS A 66 -5.46 10.78 1.43
C LYS A 66 -4.40 9.95 0.73
N ALA A 67 -4.45 8.64 0.91
CA ALA A 67 -3.63 7.74 0.13
C ALA A 67 -3.94 7.93 -1.36
N HIS A 68 -2.89 7.89 -2.17
CA HIS A 68 -2.97 7.91 -3.62
C HIS A 68 -3.83 6.73 -4.12
N SER A 69 -4.39 6.88 -5.32
CA SER A 69 -5.08 5.80 -6.03
C SER A 69 -4.21 4.57 -6.33
N LEU A 70 -2.89 4.67 -6.10
CA LEU A 70 -1.93 3.59 -6.31
C LEU A 70 -1.89 2.59 -5.16
N HIS A 71 -2.76 2.74 -4.15
CA HIS A 71 -2.88 1.76 -3.10
C HIS A 71 -3.22 0.38 -3.67
N LYS A 72 -2.59 -0.65 -3.09
CA LYS A 72 -2.76 -2.04 -3.50
C LYS A 72 -3.17 -2.87 -2.32
N ARG A 73 -4.03 -3.85 -2.56
CA ARG A 73 -4.35 -4.90 -1.58
C ARG A 73 -3.86 -6.22 -2.11
N VAL A 74 -3.17 -6.99 -1.27
CA VAL A 74 -2.59 -8.27 -1.64
C VAL A 74 -3.34 -9.38 -0.91
N PHE A 75 -3.85 -10.32 -1.71
CA PHE A 75 -4.47 -11.54 -1.22
C PHE A 75 -3.62 -12.74 -1.57
N VAL A 76 -3.68 -13.76 -0.73
CA VAL A 76 -2.87 -14.97 -0.88
C VAL A 76 -3.74 -16.22 -0.94
N TRP A 77 -3.44 -17.07 -1.91
CA TRP A 77 -3.74 -18.50 -1.88
C TRP A 77 -2.45 -19.30 -1.78
N GLU A 78 -2.49 -20.35 -0.99
CA GLU A 78 -1.39 -21.31 -0.82
C GLU A 78 -1.80 -22.65 -1.45
N ASN A 79 -0.80 -23.45 -1.80
CA ASN A 79 -1.00 -24.80 -2.34
C ASN A 79 -1.79 -24.86 -3.65
N VAL A 80 -1.66 -23.86 -4.52
CA VAL A 80 -2.21 -23.92 -5.90
C VAL A 80 -1.16 -24.60 -6.79
N PRO A 81 -1.36 -25.88 -7.15
CA PRO A 81 -0.34 -26.72 -7.76
C PRO A 81 0.02 -26.22 -9.16
N ARG A 82 1.31 -25.88 -9.35
CA ARG A 82 1.82 -25.33 -10.60
C ARG A 82 2.05 -26.37 -11.69
N ASN A 83 2.20 -27.63 -11.33
CA ASN A 83 2.31 -28.72 -12.28
C ASN A 83 1.05 -28.87 -13.14
N LEU A 84 -0.15 -28.53 -12.61
CA LEU A 84 -1.40 -28.59 -13.39
C LEU A 84 -1.33 -27.76 -14.67
N LEU A 85 -0.59 -26.66 -14.65
CA LEU A 85 -0.38 -25.82 -15.82
C LEU A 85 0.42 -26.53 -16.91
N PHE A 86 1.43 -27.31 -16.53
CA PHE A 86 2.26 -28.08 -17.44
C PHE A 86 1.55 -29.34 -17.91
N ASP A 87 0.77 -29.97 -17.03
CA ASP A 87 -0.03 -31.17 -17.29
C ASP A 87 -1.13 -30.90 -18.34
N TYR A 88 -1.64 -29.66 -18.40
CA TYR A 88 -2.76 -29.30 -19.28
C TYR A 88 -2.35 -28.68 -20.63
N LEU A 89 -1.18 -28.02 -20.70
CA LEU A 89 -0.86 -27.12 -21.84
C LEU A 89 0.46 -27.44 -22.56
N GLY A 90 1.27 -28.38 -22.05
CA GLY A 90 2.59 -28.65 -22.62
C GLY A 90 3.58 -27.51 -22.40
N THR A 91 4.87 -27.77 -22.65
CA THR A 91 5.97 -26.91 -22.20
C THR A 91 6.26 -25.69 -23.09
N GLU A 92 5.75 -25.63 -24.32
CA GLU A 92 6.20 -24.64 -25.32
C GLU A 92 5.14 -23.60 -25.75
N GLU A 93 3.84 -23.88 -25.65
CA GLU A 93 2.76 -22.90 -25.95
C GLU A 93 2.48 -21.90 -24.81
N PHE A 94 3.29 -22.01 -23.76
CA PHE A 94 3.13 -21.39 -22.46
C PHE A 94 3.13 -19.84 -22.43
N HIS A 95 3.68 -19.17 -23.45
CA HIS A 95 3.99 -17.74 -23.36
C HIS A 95 3.03 -16.77 -24.08
N SER A 96 2.19 -17.24 -25.00
CA SER A 96 1.35 -16.35 -25.83
C SER A 96 -0.15 -16.61 -25.74
N GLY A 97 -0.59 -17.79 -25.32
CA GLY A 97 -2.01 -18.17 -25.41
C GLY A 97 -2.89 -17.78 -24.21
N LEU A 98 -2.30 -17.47 -23.04
CA LEU A 98 -3.03 -17.42 -21.77
C LEU A 98 -2.77 -16.17 -20.93
N ASP A 99 -2.18 -15.12 -21.51
CA ASP A 99 -1.85 -13.85 -20.83
C ASP A 99 -0.90 -13.97 -19.61
N TRP A 100 -0.32 -15.16 -19.39
CA TRP A 100 0.69 -15.40 -18.36
C TRP A 100 2.09 -15.12 -18.89
N ASN A 101 2.80 -14.23 -18.20
CA ASN A 101 4.17 -13.85 -18.54
C ASN A 101 5.13 -14.45 -17.52
N ALA A 102 6.13 -15.22 -17.97
CA ALA A 102 7.20 -15.66 -17.09
C ALA A 102 8.19 -14.51 -16.83
N THR A 103 8.52 -14.30 -15.57
CA THR A 103 9.57 -13.38 -15.17
C THR A 103 10.86 -14.16 -14.89
N SER A 104 11.82 -14.06 -15.80
CA SER A 104 13.13 -14.72 -15.71
C SER A 104 13.93 -14.28 -14.46
N ASN A 105 13.75 -13.04 -14.03
CA ASN A 105 14.45 -12.43 -12.90
C ASN A 105 13.86 -12.74 -11.50
N ARG A 106 12.78 -13.52 -11.40
CA ARG A 106 12.11 -13.83 -10.12
C ARG A 106 11.81 -15.32 -9.95
N ASN A 107 12.83 -16.17 -10.12
CA ASN A 107 12.72 -17.63 -9.97
C ASN A 107 11.63 -18.27 -10.85
N GLY A 108 11.40 -17.71 -12.04
CA GLY A 108 10.38 -18.18 -12.98
C GLY A 108 8.95 -17.97 -12.48
N MET A 109 8.71 -16.96 -11.65
CA MET A 109 7.36 -16.51 -11.27
C MET A 109 6.53 -16.18 -12.52
N LEU A 110 5.26 -16.58 -12.51
CA LEU A 110 4.32 -16.27 -13.58
C LEU A 110 3.47 -15.07 -13.18
N VAL A 111 3.24 -14.18 -14.13
CA VAL A 111 2.46 -12.96 -13.91
C VAL A 111 1.34 -12.89 -14.93
N PHE A 112 0.10 -12.95 -14.44
CA PHE A 112 -1.10 -12.61 -15.19
C PHE A 112 -1.48 -11.17 -14.87
N LYS A 113 -1.85 -10.38 -15.89
CA LYS A 113 -2.31 -9.00 -15.72
C LYS A 113 -3.76 -8.90 -16.20
N GLY A 114 -4.65 -8.55 -15.29
CA GLY A 114 -6.05 -8.25 -15.59
C GLY A 114 -6.41 -6.79 -15.34
N GLU A 115 -7.65 -6.44 -15.65
CA GLU A 115 -8.20 -5.10 -15.41
C GLU A 115 -8.22 -4.78 -13.90
N LEU A 116 -8.67 -5.74 -13.09
CA LEU A 116 -8.82 -5.63 -11.64
C LEU A 116 -7.49 -5.64 -10.87
N GLY A 117 -6.40 -6.12 -11.49
CA GLY A 117 -5.16 -6.38 -10.77
C GLY A 117 -4.18 -7.29 -11.51
N SER A 118 -3.21 -7.82 -10.78
CA SER A 118 -2.29 -8.85 -11.29
C SER A 118 -2.27 -10.07 -10.39
N VAL A 119 -2.02 -11.24 -10.97
CA VAL A 119 -1.85 -12.50 -10.24
C VAL A 119 -0.42 -12.98 -10.45
N HIS A 120 0.28 -13.22 -9.34
CA HIS A 120 1.65 -13.70 -9.33
C HIS A 120 1.66 -15.12 -8.79
N TRP A 121 2.13 -16.06 -9.60
CA TRP A 121 2.17 -17.47 -9.24
C TRP A 121 3.61 -17.98 -9.13
N TYR A 122 3.96 -18.40 -7.93
CA TYR A 122 5.30 -18.85 -7.57
C TYR A 122 5.43 -20.37 -7.75
N LYS A 123 6.66 -20.85 -7.93
CA LYS A 123 6.95 -22.28 -8.12
C LYS A 123 6.40 -23.18 -7.01
N GLY A 124 6.42 -22.72 -5.76
CA GLY A 124 5.91 -23.47 -4.61
C GLY A 124 4.39 -23.49 -4.46
N GLY A 125 3.64 -23.04 -5.47
CA GLY A 125 2.17 -23.00 -5.44
C GLY A 125 1.56 -21.86 -4.63
N LEU A 126 2.39 -20.92 -4.18
CA LEU A 126 1.92 -19.64 -3.63
C LEU A 126 1.37 -18.77 -4.77
N VAL A 127 0.18 -18.23 -4.60
CA VAL A 127 -0.45 -17.28 -5.51
C VAL A 127 -0.72 -15.98 -4.76
N ARG A 128 -0.25 -14.86 -5.29
CA ARG A 128 -0.53 -13.50 -4.79
C ARG A 128 -1.37 -12.72 -5.78
N LEU A 129 -2.46 -12.12 -5.31
CA LEU A 129 -3.33 -11.27 -6.12
C LEU A 129 -3.17 -9.83 -5.67
N TYR A 130 -2.66 -8.99 -6.55
CA TYR A 130 -2.47 -7.56 -6.33
C TYR A 130 -3.65 -6.82 -6.95
N MET A 131 -4.56 -6.37 -6.10
CA MET A 131 -5.79 -5.70 -6.51
C MET A 131 -5.58 -4.19 -6.60
N LYS A 132 -6.22 -3.56 -7.58
CA LYS A 132 -6.24 -2.10 -7.75
C LYS A 132 -7.48 -1.49 -7.08
N GLY A 133 -7.29 -0.38 -6.38
CA GLY A 133 -8.41 0.42 -5.86
C GLY A 133 -9.15 -0.22 -4.68
N ALA A 134 -10.41 0.19 -4.48
CA ALA A 134 -11.29 -0.37 -3.47
C ALA A 134 -11.73 -1.78 -3.86
N VAL A 135 -11.53 -2.75 -2.98
CA VAL A 135 -11.66 -4.18 -3.30
C VAL A 135 -12.79 -4.83 -2.54
N MET A 136 -13.70 -5.45 -3.28
CA MET A 136 -14.67 -6.43 -2.77
C MET A 136 -14.13 -7.85 -2.94
N LEU A 137 -14.46 -8.75 -2.02
CA LEU A 137 -14.04 -10.16 -2.09
C LEU A 137 -14.43 -10.83 -3.41
N ALA A 138 -15.60 -10.49 -3.96
CA ALA A 138 -16.06 -11.00 -5.26
C ALA A 138 -15.11 -10.65 -6.41
N GLN A 139 -14.54 -9.44 -6.42
CA GLN A 139 -13.58 -9.01 -7.45
C GLN A 139 -12.27 -9.77 -7.35
N VAL A 140 -11.85 -10.15 -6.13
CA VAL A 140 -10.62 -10.95 -5.96
C VAL A 140 -10.84 -12.37 -6.47
N LYS A 141 -11.98 -12.96 -6.15
CA LYS A 141 -12.39 -14.27 -6.68
C LYS A 141 -12.52 -14.24 -8.20
N GLU A 142 -13.11 -13.19 -8.76
CA GLU A 142 -13.21 -12.99 -10.21
C GLU A 142 -11.83 -12.92 -10.87
N LEU A 143 -10.88 -12.15 -10.30
CA LEU A 143 -9.52 -12.09 -10.83
C LEU A 143 -8.84 -13.46 -10.78
N PHE A 144 -9.04 -14.22 -9.70
CA PHE A 144 -8.55 -15.60 -9.60
C PHE A 144 -9.14 -16.48 -10.71
N CYS A 145 -10.47 -16.50 -10.85
CA CYS A 145 -11.14 -17.27 -11.90
C CYS A 145 -10.69 -16.89 -13.31
N LYS A 146 -10.45 -15.60 -13.58
CA LYS A 146 -9.92 -15.14 -14.87
C LYS A 146 -8.50 -15.66 -15.11
N ALA A 147 -7.63 -15.63 -14.09
CA ALA A 147 -6.25 -16.09 -14.22
C ALA A 147 -6.15 -17.62 -14.36
N PHE A 148 -7.08 -18.36 -13.73
CA PHE A 148 -7.15 -19.81 -13.71
C PHE A 148 -8.39 -20.36 -14.43
N TRP A 149 -8.83 -19.70 -15.52
CA TRP A 149 -10.07 -20.04 -16.22
C TRP A 149 -10.11 -21.47 -16.79
N TRP A 150 -8.92 -22.06 -16.97
CA TRP A 150 -8.69 -23.41 -17.46
C TRP A 150 -8.74 -24.49 -16.36
N PHE A 151 -8.88 -24.11 -15.09
CA PHE A 151 -9.21 -25.06 -14.04
C PHE A 151 -10.60 -25.65 -14.25
N SER A 152 -10.77 -26.91 -13.87
CA SER A 152 -12.10 -27.50 -13.76
C SER A 152 -12.93 -26.78 -12.69
N VAL A 153 -14.26 -26.89 -12.77
CA VAL A 153 -15.17 -26.29 -11.77
C VAL A 153 -14.86 -26.86 -10.38
N GLU A 154 -14.58 -28.16 -10.31
CA GLU A 154 -14.21 -28.86 -9.08
C GLU A 154 -12.91 -28.32 -8.48
N GLU A 155 -11.92 -27.96 -9.31
CA GLU A 155 -10.68 -27.35 -8.85
C GLU A 155 -10.86 -25.92 -8.38
N LEU A 156 -11.62 -25.10 -9.12
CA LEU A 156 -11.92 -23.73 -8.71
C LEU A 156 -12.62 -23.71 -7.35
N ASN A 157 -13.62 -24.59 -7.13
CA ASN A 157 -14.36 -24.64 -5.87
C ASN A 157 -13.47 -24.92 -4.65
N LYS A 158 -12.42 -25.75 -4.80
CA LYS A 158 -11.44 -26.00 -3.72
C LYS A 158 -10.76 -24.72 -3.22
N TYR A 159 -10.57 -23.73 -4.09
CA TYR A 159 -9.92 -22.47 -3.73
C TYR A 159 -10.92 -21.36 -3.42
N LEU A 160 -12.09 -21.35 -4.07
CA LEU A 160 -13.10 -20.32 -3.88
C LEU A 160 -13.88 -20.47 -2.57
N ASP A 161 -14.02 -21.69 -2.05
CA ASP A 161 -14.76 -21.95 -0.80
C ASP A 161 -13.93 -21.70 0.47
N VAL A 162 -12.62 -21.48 0.32
CA VAL A 162 -11.71 -21.18 1.44
C VAL A 162 -11.72 -19.68 1.75
N PRO A 163 -11.72 -19.27 3.04
CA PRO A 163 -11.59 -17.87 3.41
C PRO A 163 -10.32 -17.26 2.82
N LEU A 164 -10.51 -16.24 1.99
CA LEU A 164 -9.39 -15.54 1.37
C LEU A 164 -8.68 -14.65 2.39
N ARG A 165 -7.35 -14.76 2.45
CA ARG A 165 -6.53 -13.97 3.38
C ARG A 165 -5.97 -12.74 2.68
N GLU A 166 -6.42 -11.56 3.11
CA GLU A 166 -5.70 -10.31 2.87
C GLU A 166 -4.43 -10.32 3.73
N VAL A 167 -3.26 -10.22 3.10
CA VAL A 167 -1.98 -10.30 3.81
C VAL A 167 -1.29 -8.96 3.93
N GLU A 168 -1.56 -8.04 3.01
CA GLU A 168 -0.84 -6.79 2.88
C GLU A 168 -1.73 -5.73 2.22
N ARG A 169 -1.68 -4.51 2.72
CA ARG A 169 -2.18 -3.30 2.08
C ARG A 169 -1.01 -2.35 1.93
N HIS A 170 -0.81 -1.87 0.72
CA HIS A 170 0.19 -0.88 0.44
C HIS A 170 -0.50 0.45 0.15
N TRP A 171 -0.20 1.46 0.95
CA TRP A 171 -0.67 2.83 0.81
C TRP A 171 0.48 3.73 0.37
N VAL A 172 0.22 4.63 -0.57
CA VAL A 172 1.19 5.60 -1.06
C VAL A 172 0.69 7.00 -0.72
N PHE A 173 1.47 7.81 -0.04
CA PHE A 173 1.12 9.18 0.34
C PHE A 173 2.07 10.16 -0.35
N ASP A 174 1.56 10.96 -1.27
CA ASP A 174 2.35 11.99 -1.95
C ASP A 174 2.67 13.14 -0.99
N ILE A 175 3.94 13.49 -0.91
CA ILE A 175 4.48 14.57 -0.07
C ILE A 175 4.75 15.82 -0.91
N GLY A 176 4.74 15.71 -2.25
CA GLY A 176 4.95 16.82 -3.17
C GLY A 176 6.40 17.29 -3.27
N ALA A 177 7.34 16.63 -2.57
CA ALA A 177 8.77 16.93 -2.62
C ALA A 177 9.61 15.65 -2.44
N PRO A 178 10.82 15.59 -3.02
CA PRO A 178 11.70 14.44 -2.85
C PRO A 178 12.06 14.23 -1.38
N VAL A 179 11.96 12.98 -0.92
CA VAL A 179 12.33 12.57 0.44
C VAL A 179 13.56 11.66 0.36
N THR A 180 14.47 11.81 1.32
CA THR A 180 15.64 10.91 1.41
C THR A 180 15.16 9.50 1.73
N PRO A 181 15.63 8.44 1.04
CA PRO A 181 15.19 7.08 1.30
C PRO A 181 15.41 6.66 2.76
N PHE A 182 14.38 6.06 3.36
CA PHE A 182 14.45 5.52 4.72
C PHE A 182 13.46 4.37 4.89
N THR A 183 13.59 3.65 6.01
CA THR A 183 12.65 2.59 6.40
C THR A 183 12.48 2.61 7.92
N ILE A 184 11.24 2.58 8.39
CA ILE A 184 10.84 2.52 9.80
C ILE A 184 10.07 1.22 10.02
N ASN A 185 10.67 0.29 10.77
CA ASN A 185 10.12 -1.04 11.04
C ASN A 185 9.64 -1.23 12.49
N ASN A 186 9.78 -0.22 13.35
CA ASN A 186 9.46 -0.32 14.78
C ASN A 186 8.00 -0.74 15.07
N PHE A 187 7.08 -0.49 14.14
CA PHE A 187 5.65 -0.81 14.27
C PHE A 187 5.25 -2.11 13.57
N MET A 188 6.18 -2.77 12.86
CA MET A 188 5.87 -3.93 12.04
C MET A 188 5.41 -5.12 12.90
N GLN A 189 6.06 -5.37 14.04
CA GLN A 189 5.64 -6.45 14.93
C GLN A 189 4.33 -6.14 15.66
N SER A 190 4.17 -4.92 16.19
CA SER A 190 3.02 -4.59 17.04
C SER A 190 1.76 -4.28 16.23
N HIS A 191 1.89 -3.57 15.12
CA HIS A 191 0.78 -3.05 14.32
C HIS A 191 0.79 -3.54 12.87
N GLY A 192 1.78 -4.33 12.46
CA GLY A 192 1.91 -4.77 11.07
C GLY A 192 2.33 -3.65 10.12
N LEU A 193 2.75 -2.48 10.63
CA LEU A 193 3.05 -1.30 9.83
C LEU A 193 4.54 -1.16 9.54
N GLN A 194 4.86 -1.01 8.26
CA GLN A 194 6.16 -0.61 7.75
C GLN A 194 6.01 0.70 6.99
N ILE A 195 6.82 1.70 7.33
CA ILE A 195 6.80 3.02 6.69
C ILE A 195 8.14 3.24 5.99
N PHE A 196 8.15 3.55 4.71
CA PHE A 196 9.38 3.69 3.96
C PHE A 196 9.26 4.70 2.82
N VAL A 197 10.42 5.10 2.31
CA VAL A 197 10.57 5.82 1.05
C VAL A 197 11.63 5.08 0.26
N ASP A 198 11.27 4.61 -0.92
CA ASP A 198 12.21 3.96 -1.84
C ASP A 198 12.53 4.87 -3.04
N LYS A 199 13.23 4.32 -4.05
CA LYS A 199 13.56 5.07 -5.27
C LYS A 199 12.46 5.02 -6.34
N SER A 200 11.42 4.21 -6.13
CA SER A 200 10.33 4.01 -7.08
C SER A 200 9.32 5.17 -7.02
N HIS A 201 9.06 5.71 -5.82
CA HIS A 201 8.25 6.91 -5.62
C HIS A 201 9.01 7.94 -4.78
N PRO A 202 9.99 8.67 -5.35
CA PRO A 202 10.91 9.53 -4.59
C PRO A 202 10.24 10.69 -3.85
N ASN A 203 9.01 11.05 -4.24
CA ASN A 203 8.23 12.13 -3.64
C ASN A 203 7.10 11.63 -2.73
N ALA A 204 7.05 10.33 -2.42
CA ALA A 204 5.99 9.73 -1.64
C ALA A 204 6.54 8.96 -0.43
N VAL A 205 5.76 8.92 0.64
CA VAL A 205 5.93 7.93 1.71
C VAL A 205 5.01 6.76 1.44
N GLU A 206 5.60 5.58 1.45
CA GLU A 206 4.93 4.30 1.32
C GLU A 206 4.67 3.72 2.72
N VAL A 207 3.48 3.17 2.91
CA VAL A 207 3.08 2.49 4.13
C VAL A 207 2.53 1.13 3.76
N GLU A 208 3.24 0.08 4.15
CA GLU A 208 2.78 -1.29 4.08
C GLU A 208 2.15 -1.69 5.41
N GLU A 209 0.91 -2.18 5.35
CA GLU A 209 0.13 -2.69 6.45
C GLU A 209 -0.07 -4.19 6.23
N THR A 210 0.53 -4.99 7.08
CA THR A 210 0.37 -6.45 7.11
C THR A 210 -0.47 -6.86 8.31
N VAL A 211 -1.00 -8.09 8.29
CA VAL A 211 -1.68 -8.62 9.46
C VAL A 211 -0.68 -8.76 10.62
N PRO A 212 -0.90 -8.11 11.78
CA PRO A 212 0.02 -8.22 12.90
C PRO A 212 0.16 -9.67 13.39
N PHE A 213 1.36 -10.06 13.84
CA PHE A 213 1.63 -11.46 14.22
C PHE A 213 0.69 -11.98 15.31
N TRP A 214 0.26 -11.11 16.23
CA TRP A 214 -0.58 -11.49 17.37
C TRP A 214 -2.01 -11.85 16.94
N VAL A 215 -2.49 -11.37 15.79
CA VAL A 215 -3.81 -11.74 15.24
C VAL A 215 -3.84 -13.23 14.93
N TYR A 216 -2.79 -13.77 14.31
CA TYR A 216 -2.73 -15.21 14.03
C TYR A 216 -2.70 -16.04 15.31
N ARG A 217 -1.89 -15.64 16.30
CA ARG A 217 -1.86 -16.32 17.61
C ARG A 217 -3.21 -16.28 18.32
N LEU A 218 -3.91 -15.16 18.23
CA LEU A 218 -5.26 -15.02 18.77
C LEU A 218 -6.24 -15.95 18.06
N GLN A 219 -6.19 -16.01 16.72
CA GLN A 219 -7.04 -16.91 15.93
C GLN A 219 -6.79 -18.38 16.28
N GLU A 220 -5.52 -18.78 16.43
CA GLU A 220 -5.13 -20.12 16.87
C GLU A 220 -5.66 -20.45 18.27
N ALA A 221 -5.52 -19.51 19.21
CA ALA A 221 -6.02 -19.65 20.57
C ALA A 221 -7.55 -19.81 20.59
N ILE A 222 -8.28 -18.98 19.82
CA ILE A 222 -9.73 -19.07 19.67
C ILE A 222 -10.12 -20.43 19.09
N ASN A 223 -9.48 -20.86 18.00
CA ASN A 223 -9.75 -22.15 17.37
C ASN A 223 -9.49 -23.32 18.32
N SER A 224 -8.42 -23.26 19.11
CA SER A 224 -8.11 -24.26 20.14
C SER A 224 -9.19 -24.31 21.22
N LEU A 225 -9.65 -23.15 21.70
CA LEU A 225 -10.70 -23.06 22.71
C LEU A 225 -12.03 -23.61 22.18
N THR A 226 -12.43 -23.23 20.97
CA THR A 226 -13.66 -23.71 20.32
C THR A 226 -13.68 -25.24 20.23
N ARG A 227 -12.57 -25.86 19.79
CA ARG A 227 -12.45 -27.32 19.72
C ARG A 227 -12.61 -27.98 21.09
N LYS A 228 -12.04 -27.40 22.15
CA LYS A 228 -12.18 -27.91 23.53
C LYS A 228 -13.62 -27.83 24.02
N ILE A 229 -14.31 -26.73 23.74
CA ILE A 229 -15.73 -26.56 24.10
C ILE A 229 -16.60 -27.59 23.38
N GLU A 230 -16.37 -27.80 22.07
CA GLU A 230 -17.10 -28.79 21.29
C GLU A 230 -16.87 -30.22 21.77
N ALA A 231 -15.64 -30.56 22.15
CA ALA A 231 -15.31 -31.86 22.74
C ALA A 231 -16.05 -32.06 24.07
N GLY A 232 -15.99 -31.09 24.99
CA GLY A 232 -16.67 -31.17 26.28
C GLY A 232 -18.20 -31.33 26.15
N ARG A 233 -18.83 -30.66 25.17
CA ARG A 233 -20.28 -30.84 24.90
C ARG A 233 -20.64 -32.25 24.43
N LYS A 234 -19.77 -32.88 23.63
CA LYS A 234 -19.97 -34.26 23.18
C LYS A 234 -19.85 -35.26 24.35
N ASP A 235 -18.99 -34.98 25.31
CA ASP A 235 -18.81 -35.84 26.49
C ASP A 235 -19.97 -35.72 27.47
N SER A 236 -20.47 -34.50 27.73
CA SER A 236 -21.67 -34.28 28.56
C SER A 236 -22.93 -34.90 27.98
N SER A 237 -23.13 -34.82 26.66
CA SER A 237 -24.30 -35.43 26.00
C SER A 237 -24.24 -36.96 25.89
N ARG A 238 -23.07 -37.57 26.13
CA ARG A 238 -22.92 -39.02 26.27
C ARG A 238 -23.30 -39.50 27.67
N LEU A 239 -22.90 -38.75 28.70
CA LEU A 239 -23.20 -39.05 30.11
C LEU A 239 -24.69 -38.88 30.46
N GLU A 240 -25.43 -38.01 29.75
CA GLU A 240 -26.89 -37.86 29.94
C GLU A 240 -27.72 -38.98 29.27
N LYS A 241 -27.08 -39.86 28.49
CA LYS A 241 -27.74 -40.97 27.76
C LYS A 241 -27.46 -42.35 28.36
N GLU A 242 -26.60 -42.43 29.37
CA GLU A 242 -26.33 -43.64 30.17
C GLU A 242 -27.10 -43.57 31.50
#